data_AF-M0JZL6-F1
#
_entry.id   AF-M0JZL6-F1
#
_cell.length_a   1.000
_cell.length_b   1.000
_cell.length_c   1.000
_cell.angle_alpha   90.00
_cell.angle_beta   90.00
_cell.angle_gamma   90.00
#
_symmetry.space_group_name_H-M   'P 1'
#
loop_
_entity.id
_entity.type
_entity.pdbx_description
1 polymer ?
#
loop_
_entity_poly.entity_id
_entity_poly.type
_entity_poly.pdbx_seq_one_letter_code
_entity_poly.pdbx_strand_id
1 'polypeptide(L)'
;METESDLLAERRQRYAAFNETYRFLLRDTGTEVMILDSQAYPKNETYHLTYQLNASMNHSEKVAIRRDVAISYIVVADSWNTDEYPDKDHTWLPDTVCLTGVTADGTVYGHNYIRYNWAFKYNEGLWSSLVYMGHYGGTLEKGPADPDYGSNETGADPDYPEPYDSVCRGT
;
A
#
# COMPACT_ATOMS: atom_id res chain seq x y z
N MET A 1 -29.93 -14.88 -3.92
CA MET A 1 -29.21 -14.42 -2.72
C MET A 1 -27.85 -15.05 -2.80
N GLU A 2 -26.82 -14.25 -3.03
CA GLU A 2 -25.43 -14.74 -3.08
C GLU A 2 -25.01 -15.22 -1.70
N THR A 3 -24.20 -16.27 -1.68
CA THR A 3 -23.61 -16.76 -0.43
C THR A 3 -22.34 -15.98 -0.10
N GLU A 4 -21.92 -15.99 1.18
CA GLU A 4 -20.62 -15.42 1.58
C GLU A 4 -19.47 -16.01 0.76
N SER A 5 -19.57 -17.28 0.37
CA SER A 5 -18.60 -17.95 -0.50
C SER A 5 -18.56 -17.33 -1.90
N ASP A 6 -19.72 -16.99 -2.47
CA ASP A 6 -19.80 -16.39 -3.81
C ASP A 6 -19.20 -14.98 -3.80
N LEU A 7 -19.52 -14.18 -2.79
CA LEU A 7 -18.95 -12.83 -2.59
C LEU A 7 -17.42 -12.88 -2.42
N LEU A 8 -16.90 -13.84 -1.66
CA LEU A 8 -15.45 -14.02 -1.51
C LEU A 8 -14.77 -14.47 -2.81
N ALA A 9 -15.44 -15.32 -3.61
CA ALA A 9 -14.91 -15.75 -4.89
C ALA A 9 -14.84 -14.59 -5.89
N GLU A 10 -15.87 -13.75 -5.94
CA GLU A 10 -15.88 -12.54 -6.76
C GLU A 10 -14.78 -11.56 -6.34
N ARG A 11 -14.66 -11.29 -5.04
CA ARG A 11 -13.62 -10.39 -4.51
C ARG A 11 -12.20 -10.89 -4.81
N ARG A 12 -11.97 -12.21 -4.81
CA ARG A 12 -10.67 -12.78 -5.26
C ARG A 12 -10.36 -12.43 -6.72
N GLN A 13 -11.35 -12.51 -7.61
CA GLN A 13 -11.15 -12.16 -9.02
C GLN A 13 -10.81 -10.68 -9.17
N ARG A 14 -11.55 -9.81 -8.48
CA ARG A 14 -11.29 -8.36 -8.50
C ARG A 14 -9.89 -8.03 -7.97
N TYR A 15 -9.47 -8.63 -6.86
CA TYR A 15 -8.15 -8.39 -6.27
C TYR A 15 -7.01 -9.00 -7.09
N ALA A 16 -7.26 -10.04 -7.89
CA ALA A 16 -6.30 -10.51 -8.87
C ALA A 16 -6.07 -9.47 -9.99
N ALA A 17 -7.14 -8.86 -10.50
CA ALA A 17 -7.01 -7.75 -11.46
C ALA A 17 -6.30 -6.53 -10.84
N PHE A 18 -6.52 -6.27 -9.55
CA PHE A 18 -5.84 -5.20 -8.81
C PHE A 18 -4.34 -5.48 -8.74
N ASN A 19 -3.97 -6.71 -8.36
CA ASN A 19 -2.59 -7.14 -8.28
C ASN A 19 -1.86 -6.93 -9.63
N GLU A 20 -2.47 -7.33 -10.74
CA GLU A 20 -1.87 -7.15 -12.06
C GLU A 20 -1.66 -5.67 -12.40
N THR A 21 -2.68 -4.84 -12.17
CA THR A 21 -2.63 -3.40 -12.49
C THR A 21 -1.65 -2.66 -11.60
N TYR A 22 -1.66 -2.92 -10.30
CA TYR A 22 -0.76 -2.26 -9.35
C TYR A 22 0.69 -2.63 -9.63
N ARG A 23 0.97 -3.90 -9.91
CA ARG A 23 2.32 -4.36 -10.30
C ARG A 23 2.78 -3.78 -11.63
N PHE A 24 1.86 -3.60 -12.59
CA PHE A 24 2.16 -2.92 -13.85
C PHE A 24 2.55 -1.46 -13.60
N LEU A 25 1.75 -0.70 -12.84
CA LEU A 25 2.03 0.70 -12.56
C LEU A 25 3.30 0.92 -11.75
N LEU A 26 3.61 0.04 -10.79
CA LEU A 26 4.90 0.10 -10.09
C LEU A 26 6.07 0.03 -11.07
N ARG A 27 5.97 -0.77 -12.13
CA ARG A 27 7.01 -0.84 -13.18
C ARG A 27 6.96 0.37 -14.12
N ASP A 28 5.77 0.78 -14.53
CA ASP A 28 5.56 1.83 -15.54
C ASP A 28 5.90 3.23 -15.03
N THR A 29 5.63 3.51 -13.75
CA THR A 29 6.01 4.77 -13.08
C THR A 29 7.51 4.92 -12.84
N GLY A 30 8.32 3.95 -13.28
CA GLY A 30 9.76 3.93 -13.05
C GLY A 30 10.14 3.64 -11.59
N THR A 31 9.20 3.14 -10.77
CA THR A 31 9.53 2.67 -9.43
C THR A 31 10.39 1.41 -9.57
N GLU A 32 11.71 1.55 -9.53
CA GLU A 32 12.66 0.45 -9.66
C GLU A 32 12.69 -0.43 -8.40
N VAL A 33 11.61 -1.17 -8.17
CA VAL A 33 11.49 -2.16 -7.09
C VAL A 33 11.32 -3.57 -7.65
N MET A 34 12.03 -4.52 -7.06
CA MET A 34 11.77 -5.94 -7.32
C MET A 34 10.66 -6.40 -6.38
N ILE A 35 9.53 -6.80 -6.94
CA ILE A 35 8.43 -7.39 -6.18
C ILE A 35 8.79 -8.84 -5.85
N LEU A 36 8.92 -9.15 -4.56
CA LEU A 36 9.29 -10.47 -4.05
C LEU A 36 8.07 -11.33 -3.80
N ASP A 37 7.01 -10.74 -3.25
CA ASP A 37 5.77 -11.44 -2.93
C ASP A 37 4.56 -10.49 -3.00
N SER A 38 3.41 -11.05 -3.35
CA SER A 38 2.14 -10.33 -3.37
C SER A 38 0.97 -11.25 -3.08
N GLN A 39 0.12 -10.91 -2.12
CA GLN A 39 -1.01 -11.74 -1.73
C GLN A 39 -2.23 -10.90 -1.34
N ALA A 40 -3.40 -11.28 -1.85
CA ALA A 40 -4.66 -10.68 -1.47
C ALA A 40 -5.38 -11.51 -0.40
N TYR A 41 -6.02 -10.84 0.56
CA TYR A 41 -6.83 -11.44 1.63
C TYR A 41 -8.25 -10.88 1.55
N PRO A 42 -9.10 -11.44 0.65
CA PRO A 42 -10.43 -10.91 0.37
C PRO A 42 -11.32 -10.73 1.59
N LYS A 43 -11.24 -11.64 2.57
CA LYS A 43 -12.07 -11.59 3.77
C LYS A 43 -11.80 -10.33 4.60
N ASN A 44 -10.54 -9.92 4.66
CA ASN A 44 -10.08 -8.78 5.47
C ASN A 44 -9.90 -7.53 4.59
N GLU A 45 -10.19 -7.64 3.30
CA GLU A 45 -10.07 -6.56 2.31
C GLU A 45 -8.65 -5.97 2.25
N THR A 46 -7.65 -6.79 2.57
CA THR A 46 -6.24 -6.40 2.53
C THR A 46 -5.52 -6.99 1.33
N TYR A 47 -4.50 -6.28 0.87
CA TYR A 47 -3.52 -6.77 -0.09
C TYR A 47 -2.12 -6.51 0.44
N HIS A 48 -1.26 -7.53 0.37
CA HIS A 48 0.08 -7.50 0.91
C HIS A 48 1.07 -7.50 -0.24
N LEU A 49 2.06 -6.61 -0.17
CA LEU A 49 3.15 -6.51 -1.12
C LEU A 49 4.47 -6.47 -0.37
N THR A 50 5.36 -7.40 -0.72
CA THR A 50 6.76 -7.35 -0.30
C THR A 50 7.62 -6.97 -1.49
N TYR A 51 8.43 -5.93 -1.34
CA TYR A 51 9.34 -5.47 -2.38
C TYR A 51 10.74 -5.25 -1.82
N GLN A 52 11.73 -5.47 -2.68
CA GLN A 52 13.13 -5.28 -2.37
C GLN A 52 13.57 -3.86 -2.74
N LEU A 53 14.24 -3.22 -1.80
CA LEU A 53 15.00 -1.98 -1.99
C LEU A 53 16.42 -2.33 -2.44
N ASN A 54 16.92 -1.62 -3.44
CA ASN A 54 18.28 -1.83 -3.93
C ASN A 54 19.31 -1.45 -2.84
N ALA A 55 20.31 -2.32 -2.62
CA ALA A 55 21.34 -2.11 -1.61
C ALA A 55 22.22 -0.88 -1.88
N SER A 56 22.36 -0.45 -3.13
CA SER A 56 23.13 0.76 -3.49
C SER A 56 22.39 2.06 -3.18
N MET A 57 21.09 2.01 -2.86
CA MET A 57 20.30 3.20 -2.58
C MET A 57 20.66 3.81 -1.22
N ASN A 58 20.82 5.13 -1.20
CA ASN A 58 20.88 5.91 0.03
C ASN A 58 19.50 6.04 0.68
N HIS A 59 19.46 6.60 1.90
CA HIS A 59 18.22 6.75 2.66
C HIS A 59 17.15 7.55 1.92
N SER A 60 17.51 8.70 1.33
CA SER A 60 16.56 9.55 0.59
C SER A 60 15.97 8.85 -0.64
N GLU A 61 16.76 8.03 -1.33
CA GLU A 61 16.29 7.21 -2.46
C GLU A 61 15.28 6.14 -1.99
N LYS A 62 15.53 5.49 -0.85
CA LYS A 62 14.58 4.53 -0.27
C LYS A 62 13.27 5.19 0.15
N VAL A 63 13.34 6.41 0.68
CA VAL A 63 12.16 7.22 1.01
C VAL A 63 11.38 7.60 -0.25
N ALA A 64 12.08 8.00 -1.33
CA ALA A 64 11.44 8.31 -2.61
C ALA A 64 10.71 7.11 -3.19
N ILE A 65 11.33 5.92 -3.22
CA ILE A 65 10.69 4.69 -3.66
C ILE A 65 9.42 4.38 -2.85
N ARG A 66 9.48 4.51 -1.52
CA ARG A 66 8.30 4.31 -0.66
C ARG A 66 7.15 5.25 -1.01
N ARG A 67 7.46 6.51 -1.35
CA ARG A 67 6.46 7.47 -1.83
C ARG A 67 5.90 7.06 -3.18
N ASP A 68 6.74 6.62 -4.12
CA ASP A 68 6.30 6.27 -5.47
C ASP A 68 5.41 5.01 -5.47
N VAL A 69 5.67 4.07 -4.55
CA VAL A 69 4.78 2.95 -4.24
C VAL A 69 3.38 3.44 -3.79
N ALA A 70 3.35 4.50 -2.97
CA ALA A 70 2.09 5.08 -2.50
C ALA A 70 1.35 5.88 -3.57
N ILE A 71 2.07 6.58 -4.43
CA ILE A 71 1.49 7.29 -5.59
C ILE A 71 0.93 6.29 -6.58
N SER A 72 1.61 5.17 -6.81
CA SER A 72 1.12 4.13 -7.71
C SER A 72 -0.27 3.62 -7.30
N TYR A 73 -0.56 3.51 -5.99
CA TYR A 73 -1.89 3.11 -5.51
C TYR A 73 -2.95 4.18 -5.79
N ILE A 74 -2.62 5.47 -5.62
CA ILE A 74 -3.51 6.57 -6.01
C ILE A 74 -3.91 6.45 -7.47
N VAL A 75 -2.95 6.19 -8.36
CA VAL A 75 -3.21 6.10 -9.80
C VAL A 75 -4.13 4.91 -10.13
N VAL A 76 -3.94 3.75 -9.49
CA VAL A 76 -4.91 2.64 -9.64
C VAL A 76 -6.30 3.07 -9.17
N ALA A 77 -6.39 3.66 -7.97
CA ALA A 77 -7.66 4.08 -7.39
C ALA A 77 -8.36 5.16 -8.21
N ASP A 78 -7.62 6.08 -8.82
CA ASP A 78 -8.17 7.09 -9.73
C ASP A 78 -8.74 6.42 -10.97
N SER A 79 -7.92 5.62 -11.66
CA SER A 79 -8.33 4.95 -12.91
C SER A 79 -9.64 4.17 -12.75
N TRP A 80 -9.81 3.43 -11.66
CA TRP A 80 -10.97 2.56 -11.45
C TRP A 80 -12.20 3.25 -10.87
N ASN A 81 -12.11 4.52 -10.47
CA ASN A 81 -13.27 5.33 -10.08
C ASN A 81 -13.72 6.29 -11.18
N THR A 82 -13.14 6.20 -12.39
CA THR A 82 -13.50 7.04 -13.54
C THR A 82 -14.38 6.29 -14.55
N ASP A 83 -15.04 7.05 -15.43
CA ASP A 83 -15.84 6.53 -16.55
C ASP A 83 -15.02 5.70 -17.56
N GLU A 84 -13.69 5.71 -17.50
CA GLU A 84 -12.80 4.90 -18.35
C GLU A 84 -12.97 3.39 -18.07
N TYR A 85 -13.39 3.04 -16.85
CA TYR A 85 -13.69 1.66 -16.46
C TYR A 85 -15.08 1.58 -15.83
N PRO A 86 -16.17 1.70 -16.62
CA PRO A 86 -17.54 1.82 -16.10
C PRO A 86 -18.00 0.58 -15.30
N ASP A 87 -17.34 -0.56 -15.50
CA ASP A 87 -17.62 -1.82 -14.79
C ASP A 87 -16.79 -1.97 -13.50
N LYS A 88 -15.86 -1.05 -13.22
CA LYS A 88 -15.03 -1.04 -12.03
C LYS A 88 -15.46 0.09 -11.09
N ASP A 89 -15.36 -0.19 -9.80
CA ASP A 89 -15.63 0.75 -8.73
C ASP A 89 -14.70 0.47 -7.55
N HIS A 90 -14.90 1.18 -6.44
CA HIS A 90 -14.15 1.00 -5.20
C HIS A 90 -14.08 -0.46 -4.70
N THR A 91 -15.07 -1.30 -5.00
CA THR A 91 -15.11 -2.70 -4.54
C THR A 91 -14.12 -3.59 -5.27
N TRP A 92 -13.49 -3.09 -6.33
CA TRP A 92 -12.39 -3.77 -7.01
C TRP A 92 -11.05 -3.59 -6.28
N LEU A 93 -10.96 -2.60 -5.40
CA LEU A 93 -9.76 -2.26 -4.66
C LEU A 93 -9.80 -2.92 -3.27
N PRO A 94 -8.66 -3.43 -2.78
CA PRO A 94 -8.49 -3.68 -1.36
C PRO A 94 -8.67 -2.38 -0.58
N ASP A 95 -9.38 -2.42 0.55
CA ASP A 95 -9.50 -1.26 1.44
C ASP A 95 -8.13 -0.89 2.00
N THR A 96 -7.28 -1.88 2.28
CA THR A 96 -5.92 -1.64 2.78
C THR A 96 -4.86 -2.35 1.95
N VAL A 97 -3.80 -1.62 1.60
CA VAL A 97 -2.58 -2.14 0.98
C VAL A 97 -1.46 -2.12 2.01
N CYS A 98 -1.05 -3.30 2.43
CA CYS A 98 0.00 -3.57 3.40
C CYS A 98 1.35 -3.77 2.67
N LEU A 99 2.32 -2.93 2.98
CA LEU A 99 3.60 -2.85 2.30
C LEU A 99 4.73 -3.28 3.22
N THR A 100 5.64 -4.11 2.71
CA THR A 100 6.89 -4.47 3.39
C THR A 100 8.06 -4.22 2.46
N GLY A 101 8.92 -3.27 2.84
CA GLY A 101 10.19 -3.04 2.18
C GLY A 101 11.29 -3.86 2.84
N VAL A 102 12.06 -4.61 2.05
CA VAL A 102 13.22 -5.38 2.53
C VAL A 102 14.50 -4.97 1.79
N THR A 103 15.66 -5.13 2.43
CA THR A 103 16.96 -5.00 1.78
C THR A 103 17.32 -6.27 0.98
N ALA A 104 18.40 -6.21 0.20
CA ALA A 104 18.83 -7.32 -0.67
C ALA A 104 19.12 -8.64 0.07
N ASP A 105 19.52 -8.57 1.33
CA ASP A 105 19.75 -9.69 2.23
C ASP A 105 18.48 -10.22 2.92
N GLY A 106 17.31 -9.61 2.64
CA GLY A 106 16.01 -9.97 3.22
C GLY A 106 15.71 -9.30 4.56
N THR A 107 16.58 -8.43 5.08
CA THR A 107 16.29 -7.70 6.32
C THR A 107 15.18 -6.67 6.10
N VAL A 108 14.22 -6.59 7.02
CA VAL A 108 13.11 -5.63 6.92
C VAL A 108 13.65 -4.21 7.08
N TYR A 109 13.39 -3.38 6.08
CA TYR A 109 13.62 -1.94 6.13
C TYR A 109 12.46 -1.22 6.82
N GLY A 110 11.23 -1.62 6.53
CA GLY A 110 10.07 -1.11 7.25
C GLY A 110 8.75 -1.63 6.71
N HIS A 111 7.70 -1.36 7.47
CA HIS A 111 6.33 -1.64 7.12
C HIS A 111 5.54 -0.33 6.99
N ASN A 112 4.60 -0.31 6.05
CA ASN A 112 3.65 0.78 5.87
C ASN A 112 2.32 0.21 5.41
N TYR A 113 1.24 0.97 5.56
CA TYR A 113 0.02 0.67 4.85
C TYR A 113 -0.63 1.92 4.27
N ILE A 114 -1.48 1.70 3.28
CA ILE A 114 -2.27 2.74 2.62
C ILE A 114 -3.72 2.28 2.60
N ARG A 115 -4.65 3.22 2.76
CA ARG A 115 -6.08 2.93 2.72
C ARG A 115 -6.76 3.53 1.49
N TYR A 116 -7.77 2.83 0.97
CA TYR A 116 -8.60 3.29 -0.14
C TYR A 116 -9.20 4.67 0.13
N ASN A 117 -9.78 4.89 1.32
CA ASN A 117 -10.41 6.18 1.62
C ASN A 117 -9.44 7.37 1.55
N TRP A 118 -8.15 7.15 1.77
CA TRP A 118 -7.12 8.19 1.65
C TRP A 118 -6.88 8.56 0.19
N ALA A 119 -6.76 7.55 -0.68
CA ALA A 119 -6.62 7.74 -2.11
C ALA A 119 -7.88 8.40 -2.71
N PHE A 120 -9.07 7.95 -2.30
CA PHE A 120 -10.34 8.56 -2.69
C PHE A 120 -10.42 10.04 -2.31
N LYS A 121 -10.14 10.39 -1.04
CA LYS A 121 -10.14 11.80 -0.60
C LYS A 121 -9.14 12.65 -1.36
N TYR A 122 -7.98 12.09 -1.73
CA TYR A 122 -7.01 12.79 -2.56
C TYR A 122 -7.55 13.03 -3.99
N ASN A 123 -8.09 12.00 -4.65
CA ASN A 123 -8.60 12.09 -6.02
C ASN A 123 -9.81 13.04 -6.14
N GLU A 124 -10.68 13.06 -5.12
CA GLU A 124 -11.82 14.00 -5.04
C GLU A 124 -11.40 15.43 -4.63
N GLY A 125 -10.10 15.70 -4.47
CA GLY A 125 -9.59 17.01 -4.07
C GLY A 125 -9.91 17.42 -2.62
N LEU A 126 -10.40 16.49 -1.80
CA LEU A 126 -10.68 16.71 -0.38
C LEU A 126 -9.39 16.80 0.44
N TRP A 127 -8.36 16.03 0.04
CA TRP A 127 -7.03 16.03 0.65
C TRP A 127 -5.98 16.54 -0.33
N SER A 128 -5.03 17.34 0.17
CA SER A 128 -3.83 17.66 -0.59
C SER A 128 -2.86 16.47 -0.62
N SER A 129 -1.90 16.49 -1.55
CA SER A 129 -0.83 15.49 -1.59
C SER A 129 -0.04 15.42 -0.27
N LEU A 130 0.14 16.56 0.40
CA LEU A 130 0.80 16.63 1.71
C LEU A 130 0.03 15.86 2.78
N VAL A 131 -1.31 16.00 2.82
CA VAL A 131 -2.15 15.30 3.80
C VAL A 131 -2.12 13.79 3.54
N TYR A 132 -2.29 13.37 2.29
CA TYR A 132 -2.19 11.96 1.90
C TYR A 132 -0.83 11.35 2.29
N MET A 133 0.27 12.02 1.92
CA MET A 133 1.62 11.55 2.23
C MET A 133 1.93 11.59 3.72
N GLY A 134 1.36 12.52 4.47
CA GLY A 134 1.47 12.59 5.92
C GLY A 134 0.82 11.38 6.59
N HIS A 135 -0.41 11.03 6.21
CA HIS A 135 -1.07 9.82 6.72
C HIS A 135 -0.29 8.56 6.37
N TYR A 136 0.13 8.39 5.11
CA TYR A 136 0.95 7.25 4.70
C TYR A 136 2.27 7.19 5.47
N GLY A 137 3.00 8.31 5.56
CA GLY A 137 4.27 8.41 6.28
C GLY A 137 4.14 8.09 7.76
N GLY A 138 3.02 8.49 8.38
CA GLY A 138 2.69 8.18 9.78
C GLY A 138 2.54 6.68 10.06
N THR A 139 2.21 5.86 9.05
CA THR A 139 2.11 4.39 9.21
C THR A 139 3.46 3.68 9.29
N LEU A 140 4.58 4.40 9.16
CA LEU A 140 5.90 3.78 9.10
C LEU A 140 6.29 3.14 10.42
N GLU A 141 6.36 1.81 10.39
CA GLU A 141 7.09 1.04 11.38
C GLU A 141 8.48 0.73 10.82
N LYS A 142 9.50 1.39 11.37
CA LYS A 142 10.90 1.21 10.97
C LYS A 142 11.34 -0.21 11.32
N GLY A 143 11.97 -0.89 10.37
CA GLY A 143 12.56 -2.22 10.55
C GLY A 143 14.07 -2.15 10.86
N PRO A 144 14.69 -3.29 11.21
CA PRO A 144 16.11 -3.33 11.61
C PRO A 144 17.12 -2.77 10.60
N ALA A 145 16.77 -2.71 9.31
CA ALA A 145 17.64 -2.15 8.28
C ALA A 145 17.46 -0.63 8.07
N ASP A 146 16.51 0.02 8.76
CA ASP A 146 16.39 1.47 8.75
C ASP A 146 17.44 2.11 9.67
N PRO A 147 18.18 3.15 9.23
CA PRO A 147 19.20 3.82 10.04
C PRO A 147 18.67 4.38 11.37
N ASP A 148 17.39 4.70 11.44
CA ASP A 148 16.75 5.26 12.63
C ASP A 148 16.00 4.18 13.43
N TYR A 149 16.23 2.89 13.16
CA TYR A 149 15.62 1.81 13.92
C TYR A 149 15.96 1.89 15.41
N GLY A 150 14.94 1.77 16.27
CA GLY A 150 15.09 1.89 17.73
C GLY A 150 15.19 3.33 18.25
N SER A 151 15.12 4.34 17.39
CA SER A 151 14.86 5.72 17.83
C SER A 151 13.40 5.84 18.27
N ASN A 152 13.18 6.26 19.52
CA ASN A 152 11.85 6.49 20.09
C ASN A 152 11.24 7.77 19.51
N GLU A 153 10.89 7.77 18.23
CA GLU A 153 9.98 8.75 17.63
C GLU A 153 8.61 8.10 17.46
N THR A 154 8.02 7.68 18.57
CA THR A 154 6.56 7.46 18.61
C THR A 154 5.93 8.80 18.97
N GLY A 155 5.66 9.61 17.95
CA GLY A 155 4.68 10.68 18.06
C GLY A 155 3.31 10.03 18.18
N ALA A 156 2.94 9.53 19.36
CA ALA A 156 1.60 9.04 19.64
C ALA A 156 0.64 10.22 19.71
N ASP A 157 0.21 10.70 18.54
CA ASP A 157 -0.99 11.50 18.38
C ASP A 157 -2.21 10.56 18.50
N PRO A 158 -3.29 10.91 19.22
CA PRO A 158 -4.54 10.15 19.15
C PRO A 158 -5.18 10.11 17.73
N ASP A 159 -4.74 10.97 16.79
CA ASP A 159 -5.08 10.89 15.37
C ASP A 159 -4.06 10.07 14.53
N TYR A 160 -3.08 9.44 15.18
CA TYR A 160 -2.03 8.67 14.49
C TYR A 160 -2.59 7.36 13.93
N PRO A 161 -2.12 6.92 12.75
CA PRO A 161 -2.54 5.65 12.16
C PRO A 161 -2.32 4.46 13.12
N GLU A 162 -3.28 3.54 13.12
CA GLU A 162 -3.24 2.27 13.85
C GLU A 162 -1.93 1.52 13.56
N PRO A 163 -1.36 0.76 14.53
CA PRO A 163 -0.15 -0.04 14.30
C PRO A 163 -0.31 -0.99 13.11
N TYR A 164 0.75 -1.17 12.32
CA TYR A 164 0.76 -2.03 11.14
C TYR A 164 0.24 -3.43 11.47
N ASP A 165 0.71 -4.03 12.55
CA ASP A 165 0.28 -5.39 12.92
C ASP A 165 -1.22 -5.49 13.22
N SER A 166 -1.84 -4.43 13.76
CA SER A 166 -3.29 -4.42 14.01
C SER A 166 -4.13 -4.35 12.73
N VAL A 167 -3.59 -3.71 11.69
CA VAL A 167 -4.27 -3.51 10.40
C VAL A 167 -3.96 -4.64 9.42
N CYS A 168 -2.70 -5.08 9.40
CA CYS A 168 -2.13 -5.96 8.38
C CYS A 168 -1.83 -7.37 8.88
N ARG A 169 -1.83 -7.63 10.20
CA ARG A 169 -1.65 -9.00 10.74
C ARG A 169 -2.86 -9.51 11.51
N GLY A 170 -3.95 -8.74 11.57
CA GLY A 170 -5.21 -9.10 12.21
C GLY A 170 -6.00 -10.17 11.44
N THR A 171 -5.82 -11.42 11.91
CA THR A 171 -6.68 -12.64 11.84
C THR A 171 -7.46 -12.99 10.57
#